data_AF-A0A353F9S3-F1
#
_entry.id   AF-A0A353F9S3-F1
#
_cell.length_a   1.000
_cell.length_b   1.000
_cell.length_c   1.000
_cell.angle_alpha   90.00
_cell.angle_beta   90.00
_cell.angle_gamma   90.00
#
_symmetry.space_group_name_H-M   'P 1'
#
loop_
_entity.id
_entity.type
_entity.pdbx_description
1 polymer ?
#
loop_
_entity_poly.entity_id
_entity_poly.type
_entity_poly.pdbx_seq_one_letter_code
_entity_poly.pdbx_strand_id
1 'polypeptide(L)'
;HLMNRKPTDLALPAFFNTDADASDPASLKYYLSPGKYPWAIEINKNYKCPKEKVRISEAYKYFNDWVRSEGTNYSDWYSKVTSEYRDFSKLQ
;
A
#
# COMPACT_ATOMS: atom_id res chain seq x y z
N HIS A 1 -4.89 -6.28 -6.68
CA HIS A 1 -3.66 -6.36 -7.50
C HIS A 1 -2.68 -5.28 -7.06
N LEU A 2 -1.38 -5.48 -7.31
CA LEU A 2 -0.38 -4.42 -7.10
C LEU A 2 -0.51 -3.35 -8.18
N MET A 3 -0.13 -2.11 -7.84
CA MET A 3 -0.15 -0.98 -8.76
C MET A 3 0.64 -1.29 -10.04
N ASN A 4 0.09 -0.86 -11.17
CA ASN A 4 0.65 -1.01 -12.53
C ASN A 4 0.97 -2.45 -12.94
N ARG A 5 0.46 -3.46 -12.22
CA ARG A 5 0.44 -4.83 -12.70
C ARG A 5 -0.77 -5.02 -13.59
N LYS A 6 -0.58 -5.72 -14.71
CA LYS A 6 -1.67 -6.03 -15.63
C LYS A 6 -2.74 -6.89 -14.91
N PRO A 7 -4.02 -6.71 -15.27
CA PRO A 7 -5.07 -7.65 -14.89
C PRO A 7 -4.77 -9.07 -15.34
N THR A 8 -5.44 -10.04 -14.71
CA THR A 8 -5.58 -11.38 -15.30
C THR A 8 -6.59 -11.36 -16.44
N ASP A 9 -6.60 -12.41 -17.26
CA ASP A 9 -7.51 -12.53 -18.41
C ASP A 9 -9.00 -12.50 -18.03
N LEU A 10 -9.34 -12.79 -16.77
CA LEU A 10 -10.71 -12.80 -16.26
C LEU A 10 -11.12 -11.49 -15.57
N ALA A 11 -10.20 -10.52 -15.41
CA ALA A 11 -10.56 -9.24 -14.81
C ALA A 11 -11.45 -8.45 -15.78
N LEU A 12 -12.59 -7.97 -15.29
CA LEU A 12 -13.55 -7.22 -16.09
C LEU A 12 -13.13 -5.75 -16.20
N PRO A 13 -12.81 -5.24 -17.41
CA PRO A 13 -12.40 -3.84 -17.59
C PRO A 13 -13.47 -2.83 -17.19
N ALA A 14 -14.74 -3.25 -17.11
CA ALA A 14 -15.87 -2.41 -16.69
C ALA A 14 -15.73 -1.87 -15.25
N PHE A 15 -14.86 -2.45 -14.42
CA PHE A 15 -14.59 -1.97 -13.07
C PHE A 15 -13.39 -1.01 -12.99
N PHE A 16 -12.64 -0.82 -14.08
CA PHE A 16 -11.57 0.17 -14.11
C PHE A 16 -12.12 1.58 -14.26
N ASN A 17 -11.41 2.54 -13.67
CA ASN A 17 -11.81 3.96 -13.68
C ASN A 17 -13.21 4.18 -13.04
N THR A 18 -13.53 3.40 -12.02
CA THR A 18 -14.78 3.51 -11.24
C THR A 18 -14.48 3.98 -9.81
N ASP A 19 -15.40 4.74 -9.21
CA ASP A 19 -15.26 5.31 -7.87
C ASP A 19 -13.90 6.02 -7.65
N ALA A 20 -13.07 5.45 -6.78
CA ALA A 20 -11.74 5.96 -6.47
C ALA A 20 -10.62 5.25 -7.23
N ASP A 21 -10.92 4.30 -8.12
CA ASP A 21 -9.96 3.70 -9.02
C ASP A 21 -9.72 4.63 -10.22
N ALA A 22 -8.45 4.87 -10.54
CA ALA A 22 -8.00 5.64 -11.69
C ALA A 22 -7.17 4.78 -12.64
N SER A 23 -7.50 3.48 -12.75
CA SER A 23 -6.89 2.60 -13.75
C SER A 23 -7.23 3.09 -15.15
N ASP A 24 -6.21 3.23 -15.98
CA ASP A 24 -6.32 3.60 -17.38
C ASP A 24 -5.48 2.62 -18.20
N PRO A 25 -6.12 1.59 -18.80
CA PRO A 25 -5.45 0.61 -19.63
C PRO A 25 -4.71 1.22 -20.83
N ALA A 26 -5.20 2.33 -21.39
CA ALA A 26 -4.58 2.99 -22.54
C ALA A 26 -3.23 3.64 -22.16
N SER A 27 -3.11 4.10 -20.90
CA SER A 27 -1.87 4.64 -20.33
C SER A 27 -1.06 3.61 -19.52
N LEU A 28 -1.41 2.32 -19.55
CA LEU A 28 -0.80 1.25 -18.75
C LEU A 28 -0.82 1.52 -17.23
N LYS A 29 -1.82 2.24 -16.74
CA LYS A 29 -2.01 2.51 -15.31
C LYS A 29 -3.07 1.56 -14.74
N TYR A 30 -2.75 0.84 -13.67
CA TYR A 30 -3.68 -0.11 -13.07
C TYR A 30 -3.64 -0.07 -11.54
N TYR A 31 -4.79 -0.25 -10.90
CA TYR A 31 -4.96 -0.46 -9.45
C TYR A 31 -4.36 0.65 -8.59
N LEU A 32 -4.73 1.88 -8.91
CA LEU A 32 -4.27 3.10 -8.24
C LEU A 32 -5.42 4.09 -8.12
N SER A 33 -5.32 4.99 -7.16
CA SER A 33 -6.23 6.13 -7.03
C SER A 33 -5.84 7.32 -7.92
N PRO A 34 -6.70 8.34 -8.08
CA PRO A 34 -6.35 9.59 -8.78
C PRO A 34 -5.09 10.26 -8.21
N GLY A 35 -4.84 10.11 -6.91
CA GLY A 35 -3.63 10.61 -6.23
C GLY A 35 -2.39 9.74 -6.44
N LYS A 36 -2.44 8.72 -7.30
CA LYS A 36 -1.39 7.71 -7.52
C LYS A 36 -1.04 6.89 -6.27
N TYR A 37 -2.01 6.67 -5.39
CA TYR A 37 -1.83 5.76 -4.25
C TYR A 37 -2.18 4.32 -4.63
N PRO A 38 -1.38 3.32 -4.24
CA PRO A 38 -1.65 1.92 -4.56
C PRO A 38 -2.70 1.33 -3.61
N TRP A 39 -3.44 0.31 -4.09
CA TRP A 39 -4.39 -0.45 -3.27
C TRP A 39 -3.76 -1.62 -2.49
N ALA A 40 -2.56 -2.04 -2.87
CA ALA A 40 -1.86 -3.16 -2.25
C ALA A 40 -0.36 -2.86 -2.14
N ILE A 41 0.26 -3.42 -1.10
CA ILE A 41 1.70 -3.35 -0.84
C ILE A 41 2.21 -4.78 -0.71
N GLU A 42 3.36 -5.07 -1.29
CA GLU A 42 4.05 -6.34 -1.17
C GLU A 42 5.23 -6.19 -0.21
N ILE A 43 5.32 -7.07 0.79
CA ILE A 43 6.39 -7.05 1.79
C ILE A 43 6.98 -8.47 1.90
N ASN A 44 8.19 -8.65 1.40
CA ASN A 44 8.89 -9.94 1.38
C ASN A 44 9.67 -10.23 2.68
N LYS A 45 9.17 -9.75 3.83
CA LYS A 45 9.80 -9.87 5.15
C LYS A 45 8.74 -10.11 6.21
N ASN A 46 9.18 -10.37 7.45
CA ASN A 46 8.28 -10.51 8.60
C ASN A 46 7.48 -9.22 8.84
N TYR A 47 6.24 -9.21 8.35
CA TYR A 47 5.26 -8.16 8.52
C TYR A 47 4.19 -8.62 9.50
N LYS A 48 3.77 -7.73 10.39
CA LYS A 48 2.61 -7.94 11.26
C LYS A 48 1.51 -7.03 10.79
N CYS A 49 0.35 -7.58 10.47
CA CYS A 49 -0.78 -6.75 10.06
C CYS A 49 -1.24 -5.90 11.26
N PRO A 50 -1.61 -4.63 11.05
CA PRO A 50 -2.39 -3.88 12.02
C PRO A 50 -3.67 -4.65 12.39
N LYS A 51 -4.18 -4.40 13.60
CA LYS A 51 -5.53 -4.86 13.99
C LYS A 51 -6.56 -4.27 13.01
N GLU A 52 -7.67 -5.00 12.83
CA GLU A 52 -8.76 -4.57 11.98
C GLU A 52 -9.21 -3.13 12.31
N LYS A 53 -9.49 -2.31 11.28
CA LYS A 53 -9.79 -0.87 11.38
C LYS A 53 -8.67 0.04 11.90
N VAL A 54 -7.48 -0.46 12.23
CA VAL A 54 -6.33 0.38 12.61
C VAL A 54 -5.54 0.78 11.37
N ARG A 55 -5.29 2.08 11.22
CA ARG A 55 -4.49 2.60 10.10
C ARG A 55 -3.05 2.10 10.22
N ILE A 56 -2.44 1.73 9.10
CA ILE A 56 -1.05 1.27 9.08
C ILE A 56 -0.07 2.30 9.64
N SER A 57 -0.30 3.59 9.41
CA SER A 57 0.51 4.69 9.94
C SER A 57 0.42 4.87 11.45
N GLU A 58 -0.61 4.30 12.08
CA GLU A 58 -0.71 4.25 13.53
C GLU A 58 0.09 3.10 14.13
N ALA A 59 0.14 1.95 13.45
CA ALA A 59 0.90 0.79 13.88
C ALA A 59 2.39 0.87 13.51
N TYR A 60 2.71 1.56 12.40
CA TYR A 60 4.05 1.75 11.87
C TYR A 60 4.34 3.25 11.68
N LYS A 61 5.10 3.81 12.62
CA LYS A 61 5.19 5.27 12.83
C LYS A 61 5.82 6.03 11.66
N TYR A 62 6.75 5.40 10.94
CA TYR A 62 7.43 5.98 9.78
C TYR A 62 6.77 5.68 8.43
N PHE A 63 5.62 4.99 8.41
CA PHE A 63 4.95 4.62 7.16
C PHE A 63 4.60 5.85 6.30
N ASN A 64 4.08 6.91 6.91
CA ASN A 64 3.70 8.12 6.16
C ASN A 64 4.91 8.84 5.56
N ASP A 65 6.05 8.85 6.26
CA ASP A 65 7.27 9.50 5.77
C ASP A 65 7.88 8.70 4.61
N TRP A 66 7.83 7.37 4.71
CA TRP A 66 8.14 6.50 3.59
C TRP A 66 7.24 6.77 2.37
N VAL A 67 5.91 6.81 2.55
CA VAL A 67 4.95 7.12 1.45
C VAL A 67 5.24 8.48 0.82
N ARG A 68 5.41 9.54 1.62
CA ARG A 68 5.64 10.91 1.12
C ARG A 68 6.97 11.07 0.38
N SER A 69 7.94 10.23 0.72
CA SER A 69 9.26 10.21 0.07
C SER A 69 9.31 9.35 -1.19
N GLU A 70 8.16 8.82 -1.64
CA GLU A 70 8.07 7.86 -2.74
C GLU A 70 9.00 6.63 -2.52
N GLY A 71 9.17 6.25 -1.25
CA GLY A 71 9.96 5.10 -0.83
C GLY A 71 11.46 5.33 -0.65
N THR A 72 11.95 6.57 -0.82
CA THR A 72 13.38 6.89 -0.67
C THR A 72 13.83 6.99 0.79
N ASN A 73 12.96 7.45 1.70
CA ASN A 73 13.22 7.52 3.13
C ASN A 73 12.53 6.37 3.86
N TYR A 74 13.14 5.89 4.95
CA TYR A 74 12.60 4.80 5.78
C TYR A 74 12.18 3.57 4.96
N SER A 75 12.97 3.18 3.95
CA SER A 75 12.71 2.01 3.09
C SER A 75 12.53 0.69 3.85
N ASP A 76 12.99 0.68 5.10
CA ASP A 76 12.95 -0.43 6.05
C ASP A 76 11.90 -0.25 7.17
N TRP A 77 10.95 0.69 7.03
CA TRP A 77 9.92 1.06 8.03
C TRP A 77 9.18 -0.14 8.63
N TYR A 78 8.93 -1.17 7.83
CA TYR A 78 8.20 -2.39 8.20
C TYR A 78 9.08 -3.46 8.85
N SER A 79 10.41 -3.30 8.87
CA SER A 79 11.38 -4.33 9.25
C SER A 79 12.00 -4.10 10.63
N LYS A 80 12.11 -2.85 11.10
CA LYS A 80 12.63 -2.55 12.44
C LYS A 80 11.60 -2.83 13.52
N VAL A 81 11.95 -3.65 14.51
CA VAL A 81 11.02 -4.13 15.56
C VAL A 81 11.34 -3.43 16.88
N THR A 82 11.14 -2.12 16.92
CA THR A 82 11.31 -1.30 18.14
C THR A 82 10.06 -0.47 18.40
N SER A 83 9.85 -0.02 19.64
CA SER A 83 8.74 0.87 19.99
C SER A 83 8.84 2.24 19.31
N GLU A 84 10.02 2.63 18.84
CA GLU A 84 10.25 3.82 18.01
C GLU A 84 9.67 3.67 16.60
N TYR A 85 9.68 2.46 16.03
CA TYR A 85 9.17 2.19 14.69
C TYR A 85 7.73 1.66 14.69
N ARG A 86 7.32 0.94 15.74
CA ARG A 86 6.03 0.25 15.80
C ARG A 86 5.29 0.46 17.11
N ASP A 87 3.97 0.50 17.02
CA ASP A 87 3.09 0.35 18.18
C ASP A 87 2.58 -1.10 18.25
N PHE A 88 3.17 -1.88 19.15
CA PHE A 88 2.83 -3.30 19.32
C PHE A 88 1.39 -3.52 19.80
N SER A 89 0.76 -2.54 20.47
CA SER A 89 -0.63 -2.65 20.89
C SER A 89 -1.61 -2.63 19.72
N LYS A 90 -1.14 -2.16 18.55
CA LYS A 90 -1.92 -2.00 17.32
C LYS A 90 -1.67 -3.11 16.29
N LEU A 91 -0.77 -4.04 16.57
CA LEU A 91 -0.42 -5.17 15.69
C LEU A 91 -1.13 -6.46 16.11
N GLN A 92 -1.27 -7.38 15.16
CA GLN A 92 -1.74 -8.76 15.37
C GLN A 92 -0.64 -9.69 15.90
#